data_AF-A0AA37MAA0-F1
#
_entry.id   AF-A0AA37MAA0-F1
#
_cell.length_a   1.000
_cell.length_b   1.000
_cell.length_c   1.000
_cell.angle_alpha   90.00
_cell.angle_beta   90.00
_cell.angle_gamma   90.00
#
_symmetry.space_group_name_H-M   'P 1'
#
loop_
_entity.id
_entity.type
_entity.pdbx_description
1 polymer ?
#
loop_
_entity_poly.entity_id
_entity_poly.type
_entity_poly.pdbx_seq_one_letter_code
_entity_poly.pdbx_strand_id
1 'polypeptide(L)'
;MGGLEGLGSGAARGAAVGGRLGGMDVDATAGTVVQPSPEQQAMLAELSATPAGPRFDRLYVSQQLKSHQMAIGMTQAYASSGPNPALRAYAQQALPVYQHHYQEAQRLPGARAM
;
A
#
# COMPACT_ATOMS: atom_id res chain seq x y z
N MET A 1 12.41 -28.64 -17.06
CA MET A 1 13.53 -27.71 -17.32
C MET A 1 12.96 -26.39 -17.79
N GLY A 2 13.20 -25.31 -17.05
CA GLY A 2 12.88 -23.91 -17.38
C GLY A 2 11.48 -23.48 -16.90
N GLY A 3 11.27 -22.70 -15.85
CA GLY A 3 12.18 -21.78 -15.15
C GLY A 3 11.65 -20.35 -15.23
N LEU A 4 10.51 -20.11 -14.56
CA LEU A 4 10.02 -18.86 -13.95
C LEU A 4 10.96 -17.64 -14.10
N GLU A 5 10.79 -16.88 -15.17
CA GLU A 5 11.30 -15.51 -15.30
C GLU A 5 10.13 -14.54 -15.07
N GLY A 6 10.22 -13.76 -14.00
CA GLY A 6 9.21 -12.73 -13.71
C GLY A 6 9.34 -11.99 -12.38
N LEU A 7 10.16 -12.49 -11.44
CA LEU A 7 10.21 -11.94 -10.07
C LEU A 7 11.43 -11.05 -9.77
N GLY A 8 12.20 -10.64 -10.77
CA GLY A 8 13.56 -10.11 -10.55
C GLY A 8 13.70 -8.60 -10.32
N SER A 9 12.77 -7.76 -10.77
CA SER A 9 13.03 -6.30 -10.85
C SER A 9 12.60 -5.52 -9.61
N GLY A 10 11.63 -6.02 -8.84
CA GLY A 10 11.20 -5.43 -7.57
C GLY A 10 12.11 -5.80 -6.40
N ALA A 11 12.47 -7.08 -6.29
CA ALA A 11 13.34 -7.59 -5.22
C ALA A 11 14.77 -7.02 -5.29
N ALA A 12 15.33 -6.88 -6.49
CA ALA A 12 16.66 -6.31 -6.68
C ALA A 12 16.72 -4.81 -6.30
N ARG A 13 15.64 -4.06 -6.51
CA ARG A 13 15.56 -2.63 -6.13
C ARG A 13 15.31 -2.46 -4.64
N GLY A 14 14.48 -3.32 -4.04
CA GLY A 14 14.34 -3.40 -2.58
C GLY A 14 15.67 -3.71 -1.89
N ALA A 15 16.46 -4.63 -2.45
CA ALA A 15 17.81 -4.95 -1.97
C ALA A 15 18.81 -3.80 -2.18
N ALA A 16 18.74 -3.05 -3.28
CA ALA A 16 19.62 -1.91 -3.53
C ALA A 16 19.30 -0.69 -2.64
N VAL A 17 18.04 -0.46 -2.30
CA VAL A 17 17.61 0.52 -1.31
C VAL A 17 17.98 0.06 0.11
N GLY A 18 17.73 -1.20 0.44
CA GLY A 18 18.14 -1.82 1.72
C GLY A 18 19.66 -1.81 1.93
N GLY A 19 20.45 -2.00 0.87
CA GLY A 19 21.91 -1.97 0.93
C GLY A 19 22.51 -0.57 1.10
N ARG A 20 21.81 0.50 0.69
CA ARG A 20 22.22 1.90 0.92
C ARG A 20 21.71 2.48 2.24
N LEU A 21 20.71 1.84 2.83
CA LEU A 21 20.17 2.13 4.16
C LEU A 21 20.69 1.16 5.22
N GLY A 22 21.74 0.38 4.93
CA GLY A 22 22.27 -0.75 5.73
C GLY A 22 22.85 -0.42 7.12
N GLY A 23 22.35 0.63 7.77
CA GLY A 23 22.48 0.90 9.20
C GLY A 23 21.18 1.37 9.86
N MET A 24 20.05 1.40 9.15
CA MET A 24 18.73 1.48 9.76
C MET A 24 18.16 0.08 9.79
N ASP A 25 18.00 -0.44 11.01
CA ASP A 25 17.33 -1.69 11.27
C ASP A 25 16.04 -1.74 10.44
N VAL A 26 15.87 -2.81 9.67
CA VAL A 26 14.59 -3.07 8.97
C VAL A 26 13.42 -3.10 9.95
N ASP A 27 13.71 -3.34 11.24
CA ASP A 27 12.79 -3.22 12.37
C ASP A 27 12.47 -1.75 12.73
N ALA A 28 13.34 -0.77 12.45
CA ALA A 28 13.05 0.65 12.70
C ALA A 28 12.10 1.24 11.64
N THR A 29 12.13 0.74 10.39
CA THR A 29 11.16 1.13 9.35
C THR A 29 9.85 0.32 9.44
N ALA A 30 9.90 -0.92 9.91
CA ALA A 30 8.71 -1.74 10.19
C ALA A 30 8.07 -1.45 11.57
N GLY A 31 8.80 -0.82 12.49
CA GLY A 31 8.43 -0.63 13.90
C GLY A 31 7.94 0.76 14.28
N THR A 32 7.80 1.70 13.34
CA THR A 32 6.97 2.88 13.62
C THR A 32 5.52 2.40 13.56
N VAL A 33 4.95 2.03 14.71
CA VAL A 33 3.50 1.85 14.85
C VAL A 33 2.87 3.22 14.65
N VAL A 34 2.64 3.57 13.39
CA VAL A 34 1.80 4.72 13.05
C VAL A 34 0.40 4.32 13.49
N GLN A 35 -0.03 4.90 14.61
CA GLN A 35 -1.39 4.71 15.09
C GLN A 35 -2.35 5.12 13.97
N PRO A 36 -3.38 4.29 13.66
CA PRO A 36 -4.34 4.66 12.64
C PRO A 36 -5.00 5.99 13.02
N SER A 37 -5.28 6.85 12.04
CA SER A 37 -6.05 8.07 12.24
C SER A 37 -7.44 7.75 12.81
N PRO A 38 -8.15 8.71 13.43
CA PRO A 38 -9.52 8.49 13.89
C PRO A 38 -10.44 7.94 12.78
N GLU A 39 -10.24 8.39 11.54
CA GLU A 39 -10.95 7.87 10.37
C GLU A 39 -10.61 6.40 10.08
N GLN A 40 -9.33 6.03 10.13
CA GLN A 40 -8.92 4.63 9.95
C GLN A 40 -9.41 3.74 11.09
N GLN A 41 -9.42 4.24 12.33
CA GLN A 41 -9.99 3.53 13.48
C GLN A 41 -11.50 3.30 13.30
N ALA A 42 -12.24 4.31 12.83
CA ALA A 42 -13.67 4.19 12.54
C ALA A 42 -13.96 3.18 11.43
N MET A 43 -13.16 3.20 10.35
CA MET A 43 -13.24 2.21 9.26
C MET A 43 -13.04 0.78 9.79
N LEU A 44 -11.99 0.56 10.59
CA LEU A 44 -11.71 -0.74 11.22
C LEU A 44 -12.82 -1.18 12.18
N ALA A 45 -13.37 -0.26 12.97
CA ALA A 45 -14.48 -0.55 13.89
C ALA A 45 -15.74 -0.97 13.12
N GLU A 46 -16.07 -0.29 12.02
CA GLU A 46 -17.21 -0.63 11.18
C GLU A 46 -17.06 -2.01 10.51
N LEU A 47 -15.85 -2.32 10.04
CA LEU A 47 -15.53 -3.66 9.51
C LEU A 47 -15.70 -4.73 10.58
N SER A 48 -15.15 -4.50 11.77
CA SER A 48 -15.17 -5.45 12.89
C SER A 48 -16.59 -5.71 13.41
N ALA A 49 -17.46 -4.70 13.34
CA ALA A 49 -18.86 -4.80 13.73
C ALA A 49 -19.74 -5.44 12.63
N THR A 50 -19.23 -5.67 11.42
CA THR A 50 -20.01 -6.20 10.30
C THR A 50 -19.83 -7.71 10.19
N PRO A 51 -20.90 -8.52 10.33
CA PRO A 51 -20.82 -9.97 10.15
C PRO A 51 -20.39 -10.34 8.74
N ALA A 52 -19.72 -11.49 8.61
CA ALA A 52 -19.31 -12.03 7.32
C ALA A 52 -20.49 -12.18 6.36
N GLY A 53 -20.25 -11.88 5.08
CA GLY A 53 -21.23 -11.99 4.00
C GLY A 53 -21.19 -10.82 3.02
N PRO A 54 -22.14 -10.72 2.07
CA PRO A 54 -22.08 -9.74 0.98
C PRO A 54 -22.01 -8.28 1.43
N ARG A 55 -22.57 -7.95 2.60
CA ARG A 55 -22.45 -6.60 3.19
C ARG A 55 -21.02 -6.31 3.66
N PHE A 56 -20.36 -7.29 4.28
CA PHE A 56 -18.96 -7.18 4.65
C PHE A 56 -18.08 -6.98 3.41
N ASP A 57 -18.27 -7.80 2.36
CA ASP A 57 -17.44 -7.73 1.16
C ASP A 57 -17.53 -6.35 0.49
N ARG A 58 -18.74 -5.79 0.36
CA ARG A 58 -18.94 -4.44 -0.19
C ARG A 58 -18.28 -3.37 0.69
N LEU A 59 -18.45 -3.46 2.01
CA LEU A 59 -17.85 -2.52 2.95
C LEU A 59 -16.33 -2.57 2.89
N TYR A 60 -15.75 -3.76 2.93
CA TYR A 60 -14.31 -3.99 2.82
C TYR A 60 -13.77 -3.40 1.52
N VAL A 61 -14.39 -3.70 0.38
CA VAL A 61 -13.93 -3.15 -0.91
C VAL A 61 -14.01 -1.63 -0.95
N SER A 62 -15.10 -1.03 -0.46
CA SER A 62 -15.24 0.43 -0.37
C SER A 62 -14.13 1.07 0.46
N GLN A 63 -13.86 0.53 1.65
CA GLN A 63 -12.80 1.04 2.53
C GLN A 63 -11.39 0.81 1.95
N GLN A 64 -11.16 -0.31 1.26
CA GLN A 64 -9.89 -0.58 0.58
C GLN A 64 -9.66 0.41 -0.55
N LEU A 65 -10.66 0.70 -1.39
CA LEU A 65 -10.54 1.68 -2.47
C LEU A 65 -10.16 3.07 -1.94
N LYS A 66 -10.84 3.51 -0.88
CA LYS A 66 -10.53 4.77 -0.19
C LYS A 66 -9.10 4.77 0.37
N SER A 67 -8.69 3.70 1.04
CA SER A 67 -7.36 3.57 1.63
C SER A 67 -6.25 3.59 0.59
N HIS A 68 -6.45 2.93 -0.57
CA HIS A 68 -5.49 2.96 -1.67
C HIS A 68 -5.39 4.35 -2.30
N GLN A 69 -6.50 5.08 -2.45
CA GLN A 69 -6.47 6.47 -2.95
C GLN A 69 -5.69 7.39 -2.01
N MET A 70 -5.89 7.27 -0.69
CA MET A 70 -5.11 8.03 0.29
C MET A 70 -3.62 7.72 0.19
N ALA A 71 -3.26 6.42 0.11
CA ALA A 71 -1.87 6.00 -0.04
C ALA A 71 -1.23 6.56 -1.32
N ILE A 72 -1.92 6.47 -2.46
CA ILE A 72 -1.47 7.06 -3.73
C ILE A 72 -1.23 8.56 -3.57
N GLY A 73 -2.17 9.29 -2.97
CA GLY A 73 -2.05 10.73 -2.73
C GLY A 73 -0.83 11.09 -1.86
N MET A 74 -0.62 10.37 -0.76
CA MET A 74 0.53 10.55 0.12
C MET A 74 1.85 10.25 -0.58
N THR A 75 1.92 9.13 -1.31
CA THR A 75 3.12 8.75 -2.07
C THR A 75 3.41 9.76 -3.18
N GLN A 76 2.39 10.22 -3.90
CA GLN A 76 2.55 11.21 -4.96
C GLN A 76 3.02 12.57 -4.41
N ALA A 77 2.46 13.01 -3.28
CA ALA A 77 2.91 14.23 -2.60
C ALA A 77 4.38 14.13 -2.19
N TYR A 78 4.78 13.02 -1.55
CA TYR A 78 6.17 12.80 -1.15
C TYR A 78 7.10 12.69 -2.37
N ALA A 79 6.70 11.97 -3.42
CA ALA A 79 7.44 11.86 -4.67
C ALA A 79 7.72 13.22 -5.33
N SER A 80 6.82 14.19 -5.13
CA SER A 80 6.89 15.52 -5.75
C SER A 80 7.77 16.49 -4.95
N SER A 81 7.60 16.55 -3.62
CA SER A 81 8.21 17.60 -2.79
C SER A 81 8.87 17.10 -1.49
N GLY A 82 9.04 15.78 -1.32
CA GLY A 82 9.64 15.20 -0.12
C GLY A 82 11.07 15.72 0.13
N PRO A 83 11.42 16.02 1.40
CA PRO A 83 12.71 16.65 1.71
C PRO A 83 13.91 15.72 1.48
N ASN A 84 13.72 14.41 1.61
CA ASN A 84 14.77 13.43 1.39
C ASN A 84 14.78 12.96 -0.08
N PRO A 85 15.85 13.24 -0.86
CA PRO A 85 15.90 12.91 -2.29
C PRO A 85 15.88 11.41 -2.57
N ALA A 86 16.49 10.59 -1.72
CA ALA A 86 16.46 9.13 -1.88
C ALA A 86 15.04 8.58 -1.67
N LEU A 87 14.33 9.09 -0.66
CA LEU A 87 12.95 8.69 -0.40
C LEU A 87 11.98 9.23 -1.45
N ARG A 88 12.22 10.41 -2.06
CA ARG A 88 11.44 10.87 -3.22
C ARG A 88 11.58 9.92 -4.40
N ALA A 89 12.82 9.54 -4.74
CA ALA A 89 13.08 8.63 -5.84
C ALA A 89 12.42 7.25 -5.60
N TYR A 90 12.44 6.77 -4.36
CA TYR A 90 11.70 5.57 -3.97
C TYR A 90 10.19 5.74 -4.14
N ALA A 91 9.61 6.84 -3.64
CA ALA A 91 8.17 7.11 -3.78
C ALA A 91 7.72 7.17 -5.25
N GLN A 92 8.54 7.76 -6.13
CA GLN A 92 8.30 7.76 -7.58
C GLN A 92 8.28 6.34 -8.18
N GLN A 93 9.17 5.46 -7.71
CA GLN A 93 9.23 4.06 -8.15
C GLN A 93 8.09 3.19 -7.58
N ALA A 94 7.61 3.52 -6.38
CA ALA A 94 6.52 2.81 -5.70
C ALA A 94 5.13 3.19 -6.23
N LEU A 95 4.96 4.42 -6.74
CA LEU A 95 3.66 4.95 -7.17
C LEU A 95 2.92 4.04 -8.18
N PRO A 96 3.57 3.46 -9.21
CA PRO A 96 2.91 2.53 -10.13
C PRO A 96 2.37 1.25 -9.45
N VAL A 97 3.02 0.78 -8.38
CA VAL A 97 2.57 -0.40 -7.62
C VAL A 97 1.29 -0.08 -6.85
N TYR A 98 1.22 1.07 -6.18
CA TYR A 98 0.00 1.50 -5.50
C TYR A 98 -1.16 1.72 -6.48
N GLN A 99 -0.89 2.28 -7.66
CA GLN A 99 -1.88 2.41 -8.73
C GLN A 99 -2.35 1.05 -9.24
N HIS A 100 -1.45 0.07 -9.37
CA HIS A 100 -1.81 -1.30 -9.73
C HIS A 100 -2.73 -1.94 -8.67
N HIS A 101 -2.37 -1.86 -7.39
CA HIS A 101 -3.22 -2.40 -6.31
C HIS A 101 -4.59 -1.72 -6.25
N TYR A 102 -4.68 -0.42 -6.53
CA TYR A 102 -5.96 0.25 -6.66
C TYR A 102 -6.82 -0.33 -7.79
N GLN A 103 -6.22 -0.60 -8.95
CA GLN A 103 -6.93 -1.24 -10.07
C GLN A 103 -7.36 -2.69 -9.74
N GLU A 104 -6.55 -3.43 -8.98
CA GLU A 104 -6.94 -4.75 -8.48
C GLU A 104 -8.12 -4.66 -7.51
N ALA A 105 -8.09 -3.71 -6.57
CA ALA A 105 -9.19 -3.47 -5.64
C ALA A 105 -10.50 -3.11 -6.36
N GLN A 106 -10.44 -2.34 -7.46
CA GLN A 106 -11.60 -2.02 -8.29
C GLN A 106 -12.23 -3.25 -8.97
N ARG A 107 -11.47 -4.33 -9.13
CA ARG A 107 -11.95 -5.57 -9.78
C ARG A 107 -12.55 -6.57 -8.80
N LEU A 108 -12.47 -6.32 -7.49
CA LEU A 108 -13.03 -7.21 -6.48
C LEU A 108 -14.56 -7.33 -6.63
N PRO A 109 -15.16 -8.51 -6.37
CA PRO A 109 -16.60 -8.72 -6.52
C PRO A 109 -17.47 -7.71 -5.74
N GLY A 110 -17.02 -7.30 -4.54
CA GLY A 110 -17.70 -6.28 -3.74
C GLY A 110 -17.71 -4.87 -4.35
N ALA A 111 -16.84 -4.58 -5.33
CA ALA A 111 -16.84 -3.31 -6.09
C ALA A 111 -17.83 -3.34 -7.26
N ARG A 112 -18.03 -4.50 -7.87
CA ARG A 112 -18.86 -4.68 -9.09
C ARG A 112 -20.35 -4.87 -8.77
N ALA A 113 -20.67 -5.13 -7.50
CA ALA A 113 -22.02 -5.34 -6.98
C ALA A 113 -22.57 -4.11 -6.22
N MET A 114 -21.89 -2.96 -6.30
CA MET A 114 -22.41 -1.66 -5.89
C MET A 114 -23.14 -1.00 -7.05
#